data_AF-A0A9P1BR48-F1
#
_entry.id   AF-A0A9P1BR48-F1
#
_cell.length_a   1.000
_cell.length_b   1.000
_cell.length_c   1.000
_cell.angle_alpha   90.00
_cell.angle_beta   90.00
_cell.angle_gamma   90.00
#
_symmetry.space_group_name_H-M   'P 1'
#
loop_
_entity.id
_entity.type
_entity.pdbx_description
1 polymer ?
#
loop_
_entity_poly.entity_id
_entity_poly.type
_entity_poly.pdbx_seq_one_letter_code
_entity_poly.pdbx_strand_id
1 'polypeptide(L)'
;MKNLAHEGRTNPFDFMTPCGFGIAVWLISQCRPKNFFILLATVCSSWVHVNAGTSRRSMLLPEGREDLPYIQLANGMASRTCLLCLLTLIQGGSYMVEQPGSSCMPHYKRFVWLSRVSKVFRIAWWMAHYSSPSPKRHLGLTNNVWADKLNKGKLTKEAREKLTLKPVDRTVSKSGKRGYKGNKLLKSTQIYPQRFGVEVCKLMPKLKTQGEGMLETTHVRTPAYELLREYEMSDWSEAHLKEVVHYLYSNTSLKLPWEWKQAFPLRL
;
A
#
# COMPACT_ATOMS: atom_id res chain seq x y z
N MET A 1 8.37 16.57 -4.87
CA MET A 1 6.93 16.85 -4.73
C MET A 1 6.81 18.35 -4.62
N LYS A 2 6.15 19.03 -5.57
CA LYS A 2 5.87 20.46 -5.39
C LYS A 2 4.92 20.54 -4.19
N ASN A 3 5.30 21.30 -3.16
CA ASN A 3 4.42 21.63 -2.05
C ASN A 3 3.12 22.16 -2.66
N LEU A 4 2.03 21.40 -2.48
CA LEU A 4 0.67 21.83 -2.77
C LEU A 4 0.23 22.82 -1.68
N ALA A 5 0.99 23.88 -1.50
CA ALA A 5 0.64 25.03 -0.69
C ALA A 5 -0.25 25.99 -1.51
N HIS A 6 -1.22 25.43 -2.25
CA HIS A 6 -2.28 26.23 -2.84
C HIS A 6 -3.45 26.26 -1.86
N GLU A 7 -3.70 27.46 -1.33
CA GLU A 7 -4.96 27.89 -0.70
C GLU A 7 -5.38 27.19 0.60
N GLY A 8 -4.61 27.32 1.69
CA GLY A 8 -5.11 27.34 3.09
C GLY A 8 -6.01 26.22 3.64
N ARG A 9 -6.41 25.25 2.82
CA ARG A 9 -7.30 24.14 3.13
C ARG A 9 -6.48 22.88 2.95
N THR A 10 -6.18 22.24 4.07
CA THR A 10 -5.58 20.91 4.07
C THR A 10 -6.48 19.96 3.30
N ASN A 11 -5.93 19.22 2.34
CA ASN A 11 -6.69 18.20 1.63
C ASN A 11 -7.16 17.15 2.66
N PRO A 12 -8.48 16.98 2.89
CA PRO A 12 -8.98 16.06 3.91
C PRO A 12 -8.64 14.60 3.58
N PHE A 13 -8.29 14.30 2.32
CA PHE A 13 -7.88 12.98 1.85
C PHE A 13 -6.36 12.80 1.78
N ASP A 14 -5.56 13.75 2.31
CA ASP A 14 -4.12 13.53 2.43
C ASP A 14 -3.86 12.45 3.47
N PHE A 15 -3.47 11.28 2.97
CA PHE A 15 -3.17 10.08 3.75
C PHE A 15 -2.09 10.27 4.81
N MET A 16 -1.23 11.30 4.69
CA MET A 16 -0.19 11.60 5.68
C MET A 16 -0.70 12.50 6.83
N THR A 17 -1.88 13.10 6.69
CA THR A 17 -2.51 13.86 7.79
C THR A 17 -3.28 12.93 8.74
N PRO A 18 -3.54 13.36 10.00
CA PRO A 18 -4.43 12.64 10.90
C PRO A 18 -5.83 12.44 10.32
N CYS A 19 -6.33 13.45 9.59
CA CYS A 19 -7.63 13.41 8.92
C CYS A 19 -7.71 12.32 7.87
N GLY A 20 -6.83 12.35 6.86
CA GLY A 20 -6.87 11.40 5.75
C GLY A 20 -6.60 9.96 6.18
N PHE A 21 -5.67 9.74 7.11
CA PHE A 21 -5.46 8.39 7.65
C PHE A 21 -6.60 7.94 8.57
N GLY A 22 -7.15 8.85 9.39
CA GLY A 22 -8.31 8.58 10.24
C GLY A 22 -9.54 8.17 9.42
N ILE A 23 -9.78 8.80 8.27
CA ILE A 23 -10.82 8.38 7.32
C ILE A 23 -10.58 6.95 6.83
N ALA A 24 -9.34 6.59 6.48
CA ALA A 24 -9.01 5.24 6.02
C ALA A 24 -9.25 4.19 7.12
N VAL A 25 -8.84 4.47 8.36
CA VAL A 25 -9.12 3.63 9.53
C VAL A 25 -10.62 3.49 9.73
N TRP A 26 -11.34 4.61 9.74
CA TRP A 26 -12.79 4.62 9.92
C TRP A 26 -13.50 3.78 8.85
N LEU A 27 -13.17 3.94 7.56
CA LEU A 27 -13.76 3.16 6.47
C LEU A 27 -13.57 1.65 6.66
N ILE A 28 -12.39 1.21 7.08
CA ILE A 28 -12.14 -0.22 7.35
C ILE A 28 -12.95 -0.67 8.57
N SER A 29 -13.04 0.14 9.63
CA SER A 29 -13.85 -0.18 10.83
C SER A 29 -15.36 -0.23 10.57
N GLN A 30 -15.86 0.36 9.48
CA GLN A 30 -17.26 0.24 9.04
C GLN A 30 -17.51 -0.99 8.17
N CYS A 31 -16.47 -1.71 7.73
CA CYS A 31 -16.66 -2.88 6.88
C CYS A 31 -17.30 -4.03 7.66
N ARG A 32 -18.15 -4.81 6.99
CA ARG A 32 -18.70 -6.03 7.59
C ARG A 32 -17.56 -7.02 7.86
N PRO A 33 -17.32 -7.44 9.11
CA PRO A 33 -16.25 -8.37 9.45
C PRO A 33 -16.32 -9.64 8.59
N LYS A 34 -15.15 -10.20 8.26
CA LYS A 34 -15.02 -11.42 7.46
C LYS A 34 -15.54 -11.35 6.01
N ASN A 35 -15.97 -10.17 5.54
CA ASN A 35 -16.64 -10.04 4.25
C ASN A 35 -16.29 -8.73 3.53
N PHE A 36 -15.00 -8.43 3.42
CA PHE A 36 -14.52 -7.27 2.68
C PHE A 36 -13.11 -7.48 2.14
N PHE A 37 -12.78 -6.68 1.13
CA PHE A 37 -11.47 -6.64 0.50
C PHE A 37 -11.04 -5.19 0.34
N ILE A 38 -9.78 -4.89 0.64
CA ILE A 38 -9.19 -3.57 0.36
C ILE A 38 -8.05 -3.66 -0.65
N LEU A 39 -8.01 -2.72 -1.57
CA LEU A 39 -6.90 -2.50 -2.49
C LEU A 39 -6.18 -1.21 -2.10
N LEU A 40 -4.91 -1.33 -1.74
CA LEU A 40 -4.06 -0.22 -1.33
C LEU A 40 -2.99 0.03 -2.40
N ALA A 41 -2.84 1.30 -2.79
CA ALA A 41 -1.91 1.74 -3.82
C ALA A 41 -0.91 2.76 -3.22
N THR A 42 -0.03 2.28 -2.35
CA THR A 42 0.96 3.14 -1.68
C THR A 42 1.87 3.84 -2.69
N VAL A 43 2.13 5.13 -2.50
CA VAL A 43 2.94 5.93 -3.43
C VAL A 43 4.33 5.31 -3.60
N CYS A 44 4.63 4.85 -4.81
CA CYS A 44 5.81 4.04 -5.12
C CYS A 44 7.05 4.84 -5.56
N SER A 45 6.95 6.17 -5.68
CA SER A 45 7.96 7.00 -6.38
C SER A 45 9.36 6.90 -5.78
N SER A 46 9.49 6.77 -4.46
CA SER A 46 10.77 6.60 -3.77
C SER A 46 11.24 5.14 -3.73
N TRP A 47 10.32 4.19 -3.85
CA TRP A 47 10.55 2.75 -3.67
C TRP A 47 11.03 2.04 -4.95
N VAL A 48 10.84 2.65 -6.11
CA VAL A 48 11.24 2.05 -7.40
C VAL A 48 12.69 2.31 -7.74
N HIS A 49 13.30 1.36 -8.47
CA HIS A 49 14.70 1.46 -8.91
C HIS A 49 15.06 2.77 -9.63
N VAL A 50 14.13 3.39 -10.37
CA VAL A 50 14.36 4.68 -11.05
C VAL A 50 14.80 5.78 -10.07
N ASN A 51 14.35 5.72 -8.82
CA ASN A 51 14.69 6.70 -7.79
C ASN A 51 15.84 6.26 -6.88
N ALA A 52 16.37 5.04 -7.02
CA ALA A 52 17.38 4.47 -6.14
C ALA A 52 18.67 5.32 -6.05
N GLY A 53 19.04 6.04 -7.12
CA GLY A 53 20.17 6.96 -7.09
C GLY A 53 19.98 8.13 -6.12
N THR A 54 18.76 8.65 -5.99
CA THR A 54 18.42 9.77 -5.09
C THR A 54 18.03 9.27 -3.71
N SER A 55 17.12 8.30 -3.63
CA SER A 55 16.63 7.77 -2.35
C SER A 55 17.66 6.91 -1.63
N ARG A 56 18.66 6.39 -2.35
CA ARG A 56 19.61 5.36 -1.87
C ARG A 56 18.94 4.10 -1.34
N ARG A 57 17.66 3.89 -1.66
CA ARG A 57 16.94 2.68 -1.27
C ARG A 57 17.46 1.49 -2.05
N SER A 58 17.59 0.37 -1.35
CA SER A 58 17.91 -0.93 -1.93
C SER A 58 17.22 -2.02 -1.11
N MET A 59 17.39 -3.29 -1.49
CA MET A 59 16.89 -4.39 -0.67
C MET A 59 17.58 -4.46 0.70
N LEU A 60 18.83 -4.01 0.80
CA LEU A 60 19.63 -4.01 2.04
C LEU A 60 19.46 -2.75 2.87
N LEU A 61 19.07 -1.65 2.22
CA LEU A 61 18.79 -0.36 2.86
C LEU A 61 17.42 0.14 2.37
N PRO A 62 16.32 -0.50 2.76
CA PRO A 62 15.00 -0.16 2.27
C PRO A 62 14.52 1.19 2.78
N GLU A 63 14.98 1.68 3.93
CA GLU A 63 14.66 3.00 4.53
C GLU A 63 15.19 4.17 3.69
N GLY A 64 16.35 3.97 3.05
CA GLY A 64 17.01 4.97 2.21
C GLY A 64 17.53 6.18 2.99
N ARG A 65 17.60 7.32 2.31
CA ARG A 65 18.04 8.62 2.83
C ARG A 65 16.97 9.31 3.67
N GLU A 66 16.85 8.91 4.94
CA GLU A 66 15.87 9.49 5.87
C GLU A 66 16.13 10.96 6.20
N ASP A 67 17.27 11.53 5.79
CA ASP A 67 17.52 12.98 5.82
C ASP A 67 16.69 13.76 4.78
N LEU A 68 16.07 13.08 3.82
CA LEU A 68 15.20 13.70 2.81
C LEU A 68 13.72 13.66 3.24
N PRO A 69 13.01 14.80 3.34
CA PRO A 69 11.64 14.82 3.84
C PRO A 69 10.66 13.91 3.09
N TYR A 70 10.78 13.80 1.75
CA TYR A 70 9.89 12.92 0.98
C TYR A 70 10.16 11.42 1.20
N ILE A 71 11.35 11.06 1.69
CA ILE A 71 11.70 9.69 2.08
C ILE A 71 11.08 9.36 3.43
N GLN A 72 11.14 10.28 4.40
CA GLN A 72 10.44 10.14 5.69
C GLN A 72 8.93 9.98 5.48
N LEU A 73 8.31 10.84 4.65
CA LEU A 73 6.89 10.73 4.30
C LEU A 73 6.56 9.38 3.64
N ALA A 74 7.44 8.88 2.77
CA ALA A 74 7.24 7.57 2.14
C ALA A 74 7.36 6.41 3.14
N ASN A 75 8.27 6.49 4.12
CA ASN A 75 8.39 5.52 5.22
C ASN A 75 7.12 5.52 6.07
N GLY A 76 6.66 6.70 6.51
CA GLY A 76 5.42 6.83 7.26
C GLY A 76 4.20 6.32 6.50
N MET A 77 4.11 6.57 5.18
CA MET A 77 3.04 6.05 4.34
C MET A 77 3.05 4.51 4.25
N ALA A 78 4.22 3.91 4.11
CA ALA A 78 4.38 2.45 4.08
C ALA A 78 4.01 1.82 5.44
N SER A 79 4.41 2.45 6.54
CA SER A 79 4.02 2.03 7.89
C SER A 79 2.51 2.12 8.11
N ARG A 80 1.89 3.25 7.76
CA ARG A 80 0.42 3.40 7.77
C ARG A 80 -0.29 2.37 6.90
N THR A 81 0.26 2.05 5.73
CA THR A 81 -0.28 0.99 4.86
C THR A 81 -0.26 -0.37 5.57
N CYS A 82 0.87 -0.74 6.21
CA CYS A 82 0.97 -2.00 6.96
C CYS A 82 -0.04 -2.07 8.11
N LEU A 83 -0.31 -0.95 8.80
CA LEU A 83 -1.31 -0.89 9.85
C LEU A 83 -2.74 -1.09 9.33
N LEU A 84 -3.08 -0.57 8.14
CA LEU A 84 -4.36 -0.85 7.50
C LEU A 84 -4.48 -2.33 7.08
N CYS A 85 -3.39 -2.94 6.62
CA CYS A 85 -3.34 -4.38 6.36
C CYS A 85 -3.58 -5.19 7.64
N LEU A 86 -2.95 -4.81 8.75
CA LEU A 86 -3.15 -5.44 10.05
C LEU A 86 -4.59 -5.30 10.54
N LEU A 87 -5.15 -4.09 10.50
CA LEU A 87 -6.54 -3.84 10.86
C LEU A 87 -7.51 -4.68 10.01
N THR A 88 -7.21 -4.82 8.73
CA THR A 88 -7.98 -5.67 7.81
C THR A 88 -7.91 -7.14 8.23
N LEU A 89 -6.72 -7.66 8.54
CA LEU A 89 -6.52 -9.03 9.00
C LEU A 89 -7.31 -9.32 10.28
N ILE A 90 -7.21 -8.44 11.28
CA ILE A 90 -7.88 -8.63 12.58
C ILE A 90 -9.41 -8.60 12.41
N GLN A 91 -9.94 -7.80 11.49
CA GLN A 91 -11.39 -7.81 11.16
C GLN A 91 -11.81 -8.99 10.27
N GLY A 92 -10.88 -9.84 9.88
CA GLY A 92 -11.15 -10.97 9.00
C GLY A 92 -11.35 -10.59 7.53
N GLY A 93 -10.93 -9.40 7.10
CA GLY A 93 -10.91 -9.03 5.68
C GLY A 93 -9.71 -9.57 4.92
N SER A 94 -9.72 -9.34 3.61
CA SER A 94 -8.57 -9.53 2.73
C SER A 94 -8.00 -8.20 2.27
N TYR A 95 -6.69 -8.14 2.00
CA TYR A 95 -6.06 -6.94 1.44
C TYR A 95 -5.18 -7.29 0.25
N MET A 96 -4.92 -6.30 -0.60
CA MET A 96 -3.84 -6.31 -1.57
C MET A 96 -3.15 -4.95 -1.57
N VAL A 97 -1.84 -4.95 -1.33
CA VAL A 97 -0.98 -3.77 -1.52
C VAL A 97 -0.31 -3.88 -2.88
N GLU A 98 -0.66 -2.96 -3.77
CA GLU A 98 -0.10 -2.87 -5.10
C GLU A 98 1.18 -2.01 -5.09
N GLN A 99 2.23 -2.51 -5.74
CA GLN A 99 3.47 -1.80 -6.02
C GLN A 99 3.99 -2.10 -7.43
N PRO A 100 4.77 -1.21 -8.05
CA PRO A 100 5.54 -1.58 -9.24
C PRO A 100 6.45 -2.78 -8.97
N GLY A 101 6.66 -3.61 -9.98
CA GLY A 101 7.45 -4.84 -9.85
C GLY A 101 8.93 -4.63 -9.48
N SER A 102 9.44 -3.40 -9.62
CA SER A 102 10.79 -3.01 -9.20
C SER A 102 10.85 -2.32 -7.83
N SER A 103 9.73 -2.30 -7.09
CA SER A 103 9.66 -1.69 -5.76
C SER A 103 10.46 -2.49 -4.74
N CYS A 104 11.25 -1.80 -3.93
CA CYS A 104 11.92 -2.38 -2.76
C CYS A 104 11.06 -2.31 -1.47
N MET A 105 9.85 -1.74 -1.53
CA MET A 105 8.93 -1.64 -0.38
C MET A 105 8.66 -2.97 0.34
N PRO A 106 8.60 -4.15 -0.31
CA PRO A 106 8.45 -5.43 0.40
C PRO A 106 9.58 -5.74 1.39
N HIS A 107 10.74 -5.10 1.24
CA HIS A 107 11.89 -5.28 2.13
C HIS A 107 11.89 -4.29 3.29
N TYR A 108 11.00 -3.30 3.30
CA TYR A 108 10.89 -2.33 4.38
C TYR A 108 10.51 -3.02 5.70
N LYS A 109 11.12 -2.58 6.82
CA LYS A 109 11.01 -3.21 8.14
C LYS A 109 9.57 -3.60 8.53
N ARG A 110 8.57 -2.75 8.24
CA ARG A 110 7.16 -3.01 8.58
C ARG A 110 6.49 -4.03 7.67
N PHE A 111 6.84 -4.12 6.39
CA PHE A 111 6.35 -5.17 5.49
C PHE A 111 7.01 -6.53 5.78
N VAL A 112 8.28 -6.52 6.17
CA VAL A 112 8.97 -7.72 6.67
C VAL A 112 8.28 -8.22 7.94
N TRP A 113 7.99 -7.32 8.89
CA TRP A 113 7.22 -7.65 10.08
C TRP A 113 5.82 -8.20 9.73
N LEU A 114 5.08 -7.55 8.83
CA LEU A 114 3.75 -7.99 8.39
C LEU A 114 3.77 -9.42 7.82
N SER A 115 4.84 -9.76 7.09
CA SER A 115 5.05 -11.08 6.49
C SER A 115 5.47 -12.15 7.51
N ARG A 116 5.90 -11.76 8.71
CA ARG A 116 6.19 -12.68 9.82
C ARG A 116 4.93 -12.97 10.64
N VAL A 117 4.05 -11.99 10.80
CA VAL A 117 2.81 -12.15 11.57
C VAL A 117 1.69 -12.79 10.76
N SER A 118 1.74 -12.72 9.42
CA SER A 118 0.71 -13.29 8.53
C SER A 118 1.33 -13.88 7.27
N LYS A 119 0.66 -14.88 6.67
CA LYS A 119 1.09 -15.43 5.38
C LYS A 119 0.79 -14.42 4.28
N VAL A 120 1.84 -13.87 3.66
CA VAL A 120 1.73 -12.89 2.57
C VAL A 120 2.14 -13.53 1.25
N PHE A 121 1.20 -13.59 0.31
CA PHE A 121 1.44 -13.97 -1.07
C PHE A 121 2.02 -12.80 -1.86
N ARG A 122 2.97 -13.14 -2.75
CA ARG A 122 3.55 -12.22 -3.72
C ARG A 122 3.06 -12.61 -5.10
N ILE A 123 2.22 -11.78 -5.68
CA ILE A 123 1.71 -11.98 -7.05
C ILE A 123 2.28 -10.92 -7.97
N ALA A 124 2.38 -11.20 -9.27
CA ALA A 124 2.86 -10.22 -10.22
C ALA A 124 2.09 -10.32 -11.52
N TRP A 125 1.79 -9.17 -12.12
CA TRP A 125 1.07 -9.10 -13.39
C TRP A 125 1.59 -7.97 -14.26
N TRP A 126 1.25 -8.02 -15.54
CA TRP A 126 1.53 -6.94 -16.49
C TRP A 126 0.26 -6.12 -16.68
N MET A 127 0.31 -4.81 -16.45
CA MET A 127 -0.85 -3.94 -16.67
C MET A 127 -1.26 -3.86 -18.14
N ALA A 128 -0.36 -4.20 -19.07
CA ALA A 128 -0.67 -4.31 -20.48
C ALA A 128 -1.77 -5.36 -20.78
N HIS A 129 -1.84 -6.44 -19.99
CA HIS A 129 -2.93 -7.43 -20.08
C HIS A 129 -4.31 -6.86 -19.72
N TYR A 130 -4.31 -5.68 -19.12
CA TYR A 130 -5.49 -4.90 -18.74
C TYR A 130 -5.60 -3.61 -19.55
N SER A 131 -5.02 -3.57 -20.76
CA SER A 131 -5.07 -2.42 -21.67
C SER A 131 -4.30 -1.17 -21.20
N SER A 132 -3.32 -1.32 -20.30
CA SER A 132 -2.36 -0.22 -20.09
C SER A 132 -1.50 -0.02 -21.33
N PRO A 133 -1.22 1.23 -21.74
CA PRO A 133 -0.38 1.53 -22.90
C PRO A 133 1.12 1.33 -22.65
N SER A 134 1.52 0.92 -21.44
CA SER A 134 2.92 0.67 -21.07
C SER A 134 3.11 -0.76 -20.55
N PRO A 135 4.28 -1.38 -20.79
CA PRO A 135 4.59 -2.70 -20.27
C PRO A 135 5.06 -2.59 -18.81
N LYS A 136 4.22 -2.01 -17.94
CA LYS A 136 4.54 -1.90 -16.52
C LYS A 136 4.17 -3.20 -15.81
N ARG A 137 5.17 -3.83 -15.19
CA ARG A 137 4.95 -4.96 -14.30
C ARG A 137 4.60 -4.44 -12.91
N HIS A 138 3.58 -5.02 -12.31
CA HIS A 138 3.10 -4.74 -10.97
C HIS A 138 3.34 -5.96 -10.08
N LEU A 139 3.39 -5.71 -8.78
CA LEU A 139 3.56 -6.62 -7.66
C LEU A 139 2.38 -6.39 -6.72
N GLY A 140 1.73 -7.45 -6.29
CA GLY A 140 0.74 -7.43 -5.22
C GLY A 140 1.30 -8.18 -4.02
N LEU A 141 1.23 -7.54 -2.85
CA LEU A 141 1.39 -8.20 -1.55
C LEU A 141 0.00 -8.40 -0.96
N THR A 142 -0.41 -9.64 -0.73
CA THR A 142 -1.79 -9.96 -0.36
C THR A 142 -1.87 -11.14 0.61
N ASN A 143 -2.90 -11.21 1.43
CA ASN A 143 -3.22 -12.39 2.25
C ASN A 143 -4.18 -13.36 1.53
N ASN A 144 -4.53 -13.14 0.25
CA ASN A 144 -5.51 -13.92 -0.48
C ASN A 144 -4.96 -14.42 -1.83
N VAL A 145 -4.82 -15.75 -1.98
CA VAL A 145 -4.23 -16.37 -3.17
C VAL A 145 -5.04 -16.11 -4.45
N TRP A 146 -6.35 -15.84 -4.34
CA TRP A 146 -7.21 -15.61 -5.50
C TRP A 146 -6.78 -14.40 -6.32
N ALA A 147 -6.05 -13.47 -5.71
CA ALA A 147 -5.45 -12.35 -6.42
C ALA A 147 -4.43 -12.79 -7.50
N ASP A 148 -3.87 -14.01 -7.42
CA ASP A 148 -2.99 -14.55 -8.47
C ASP A 148 -3.71 -14.73 -9.81
N LYS A 149 -5.05 -14.77 -9.83
CA LYS A 149 -5.82 -14.72 -11.09
C LYS A 149 -5.61 -13.43 -11.88
N LEU A 150 -5.00 -12.40 -11.28
CA LEU A 150 -4.55 -11.21 -11.99
C LEU A 150 -3.29 -11.47 -12.85
N ASN A 151 -2.57 -12.55 -12.61
CA ASN A 151 -1.40 -12.93 -13.39
C ASN A 151 -1.81 -13.68 -14.66
N LYS A 152 -1.96 -12.97 -15.78
CA LYS A 152 -2.20 -13.57 -17.11
C LYS A 152 -0.92 -14.04 -17.82
N GLY A 153 0.13 -14.35 -17.06
CA GLY A 153 1.41 -14.83 -17.58
C GLY A 153 2.31 -13.76 -18.18
N LYS A 154 3.38 -14.20 -18.85
CA LYS A 154 4.40 -13.32 -19.42
C LYS A 154 3.82 -12.52 -20.60
N LEU A 155 4.10 -11.22 -20.62
CA LEU A 155 3.81 -10.38 -21.79
C LEU A 155 4.77 -10.72 -22.93
N THR A 156 4.24 -11.15 -24.08
CA THR A 156 5.02 -11.54 -25.27
C THR A 156 5.79 -10.36 -25.86
N LYS A 157 6.82 -10.64 -26.66
CA LYS A 157 7.62 -9.60 -27.33
C LYS A 157 6.74 -8.76 -28.27
N GLU A 158 5.94 -9.41 -29.10
CA GLU A 158 4.98 -8.77 -30.01
C GLU A 158 4.00 -7.87 -29.26
N ALA A 159 3.44 -8.34 -28.14
CA ALA A 159 2.53 -7.53 -27.33
C ALA A 159 3.22 -6.30 -26.74
N ARG A 160 4.50 -6.40 -26.34
CA ARG A 160 5.29 -5.26 -25.85
C ARG A 160 5.58 -4.24 -26.93
N GLU A 161 5.85 -4.69 -28.16
CA GLU A 161 6.19 -3.81 -29.28
C GLU A 161 4.99 -2.98 -29.76
N LYS A 162 3.78 -3.52 -29.62
CA LYS A 162 2.51 -2.80 -29.90
C LYS A 162 2.19 -1.69 -28.89
N LEU A 163 2.90 -1.60 -27.77
CA LEU A 163 2.63 -0.60 -26.74
C LEU A 163 3.26 0.75 -27.10
N THR A 164 2.44 1.80 -27.06
CA THR A 164 2.81 3.13 -27.52
C THR A 164 3.56 3.95 -26.48
N LEU A 165 3.35 3.69 -25.18
CA LEU A 165 3.88 4.52 -24.11
C LEU A 165 5.22 4.00 -23.59
N LYS A 166 6.27 4.81 -23.80
CA LYS A 166 7.65 4.55 -23.34
C LYS A 166 8.01 5.52 -22.21
N PRO A 167 7.79 5.17 -20.92
CA PRO A 167 7.95 6.10 -19.79
C PRO A 167 9.40 6.32 -19.33
N VAL A 168 10.36 5.70 -20.02
CA VAL A 168 11.76 5.65 -19.61
C VAL A 168 12.65 5.86 -20.83
N ASP A 169 13.60 6.77 -20.70
CA ASP A 169 14.66 6.98 -21.70
C ASP A 169 15.85 6.11 -21.31
N ARG A 170 16.38 5.36 -22.27
CA ARG A 170 17.63 4.59 -22.09
C ARG A 170 18.81 5.50 -22.39
N THR A 171 19.83 5.44 -21.56
CA THR A 171 21.06 6.22 -21.71
C THR A 171 22.27 5.29 -21.76
N VAL A 172 23.33 5.74 -22.43
CA VAL A 172 24.64 5.08 -22.42
C VAL A 172 25.65 6.15 -22.01
N SER A 173 26.42 5.89 -20.95
CA SER A 173 27.47 6.83 -20.50
C SER A 173 28.63 6.86 -21.49
N LYS A 174 29.52 7.86 -21.35
CA LYS A 174 30.80 7.90 -22.08
C LYS A 174 31.66 6.64 -21.88
N SER A 175 31.53 5.98 -20.72
CA SER A 175 32.19 4.72 -20.38
C SER A 175 31.46 3.46 -20.88
N GLY A 176 30.41 3.59 -21.69
CA GLY A 176 29.62 2.47 -22.21
C GLY A 176 28.61 1.86 -21.24
N LYS A 177 28.47 2.41 -20.03
CA LYS A 177 27.52 1.91 -19.03
C LYS A 177 26.10 2.27 -19.43
N ARG A 178 25.26 1.23 -19.59
CA ARG A 178 23.83 1.38 -19.87
C ARG A 178 23.10 1.85 -18.61
N GLY A 179 22.22 2.82 -18.77
CA GLY A 179 21.37 3.36 -17.72
C GLY A 179 19.98 3.68 -18.25
N TYR A 180 19.11 4.14 -17.35
CA TYR A 180 17.78 4.59 -17.73
C TYR A 180 17.26 5.64 -16.77
N LYS A 181 16.43 6.56 -17.28
CA LYS A 181 15.79 7.63 -16.49
C LYS A 181 14.31 7.71 -16.81
N GLY A 182 13.49 8.00 -15.81
CA GLY A 182 12.08 8.32 -16.05
C GLY A 182 11.94 9.61 -16.86
N ASN A 183 11.04 9.63 -17.84
CA ASN A 183 10.75 10.82 -18.63
C ASN A 183 9.39 11.44 -18.23
N LYS A 184 8.96 12.49 -18.94
CA LYS A 184 7.70 13.21 -18.64
C LYS A 184 6.45 12.32 -18.70
N LEU A 185 6.51 11.18 -19.41
CA LEU A 185 5.42 10.23 -19.53
C LEU A 185 5.34 9.26 -18.35
N LEU A 186 6.33 9.22 -17.45
CA LEU A 186 6.31 8.31 -16.31
C LEU A 186 5.08 8.56 -15.41
N LYS A 187 4.70 9.82 -15.20
CA LYS A 187 3.56 10.15 -14.33
C LYS A 187 2.22 9.71 -14.92
N SER A 188 2.05 9.73 -16.25
CA SER A 188 0.80 9.25 -16.88
C SER A 188 0.60 7.74 -16.74
N THR A 189 1.67 6.99 -16.43
CA THR A 189 1.58 5.54 -16.12
C THR A 189 1.06 5.22 -14.72
N GLN A 190 0.68 6.23 -13.92
CA GLN A 190 0.13 6.04 -12.58
C GLN A 190 -1.36 5.67 -12.58
N ILE A 191 -2.07 5.94 -13.69
CA ILE A 191 -3.51 5.67 -13.80
C ILE A 191 -3.74 4.18 -14.01
N TYR A 192 -4.62 3.58 -13.22
CA TYR A 192 -5.06 2.21 -13.42
C TYR A 192 -5.99 2.11 -14.64
N PRO A 193 -5.78 1.13 -15.53
CA PRO A 193 -6.73 0.87 -16.60
C PRO A 193 -8.09 0.44 -16.05
N GLN A 194 -9.19 0.89 -16.67
CA GLN A 194 -10.55 0.49 -16.27
C GLN A 194 -10.72 -1.04 -16.28
N ARG A 195 -10.13 -1.73 -17.26
CA ARG A 195 -10.19 -3.20 -17.33
C ARG A 195 -9.54 -3.88 -16.14
N PHE A 196 -8.53 -3.29 -15.51
CA PHE A 196 -7.96 -3.83 -14.28
C PHE A 196 -9.01 -3.78 -13.15
N GLY A 197 -9.68 -2.64 -12.99
CA GLY A 197 -10.77 -2.50 -12.01
C GLY A 197 -11.91 -3.49 -12.24
N VAL A 198 -12.34 -3.67 -13.49
CA VAL A 198 -13.36 -4.67 -13.86
C VAL A 198 -12.95 -6.08 -13.45
N GLU A 199 -11.69 -6.46 -13.66
CA GLU A 199 -11.21 -7.81 -13.35
C GLU A 199 -11.07 -8.02 -11.84
N VAL A 200 -10.67 -7.00 -11.08
CA VAL A 200 -10.74 -7.02 -9.61
C VAL A 200 -12.18 -7.20 -9.13
N CYS A 201 -13.15 -6.48 -9.71
CA CYS A 201 -14.57 -6.63 -9.37
C CYS A 201 -15.10 -8.03 -9.66
N LYS A 202 -14.70 -8.66 -10.78
CA LYS A 202 -15.06 -10.05 -11.08
C LYS A 202 -14.51 -11.05 -10.05
N LEU A 203 -13.32 -10.78 -9.53
CA LEU A 203 -12.70 -11.61 -8.49
C LEU A 203 -13.27 -11.34 -7.09
N MET A 204 -14.05 -10.26 -6.90
CA MET A 204 -14.52 -9.81 -5.60
C MET A 204 -15.21 -10.90 -4.75
N PRO A 205 -16.08 -11.78 -5.29
CA PRO A 205 -16.67 -12.86 -4.50
C PRO A 205 -15.63 -13.79 -3.85
N LYS A 206 -14.48 -13.98 -4.49
CA LYS A 206 -13.35 -14.77 -3.96
C LYS A 206 -12.38 -13.92 -3.14
N LEU A 207 -12.19 -12.66 -3.50
CA LEU A 207 -11.32 -11.75 -2.73
C LEU A 207 -11.92 -11.40 -1.37
N LYS A 208 -13.24 -11.36 -1.24
CA LYS A 208 -13.94 -11.10 0.03
C LYS A 208 -14.00 -12.30 0.97
N THR A 209 -13.62 -13.50 0.51
CA THR A 209 -13.52 -14.65 1.43
C THR A 209 -12.39 -14.39 2.41
N GLN A 210 -12.39 -15.15 3.51
CA GLN A 210 -11.22 -15.18 4.37
C GLN A 210 -10.02 -15.63 3.54
N GLY A 211 -8.97 -14.82 3.54
CA GLY A 211 -7.74 -15.15 2.83
C GLY A 211 -7.07 -16.39 3.44
N GLU A 212 -6.12 -16.98 2.75
CA GLU A 212 -5.30 -18.05 3.35
C GLU A 212 -4.27 -17.51 4.34
N GLY A 213 -4.01 -16.20 4.33
CA GLY A 213 -3.10 -15.54 5.25
C GLY A 213 -3.75 -14.92 6.46
N MET A 214 -4.91 -15.44 6.87
CA MET A 214 -5.48 -15.04 8.14
C MET A 214 -4.57 -15.43 9.29
N LEU A 215 -4.59 -14.60 10.31
CA LEU A 215 -3.99 -14.95 11.58
C LEU A 215 -4.70 -16.20 12.10
N GLU A 216 -3.94 -17.27 12.34
CA GLU A 216 -4.41 -18.41 13.14
C GLU A 216 -4.57 -17.92 14.58
N THR A 217 -5.61 -17.15 14.85
CA THR A 217 -5.88 -16.76 16.23
C THR A 217 -6.51 -17.96 16.92
N THR A 218 -5.83 -18.50 17.93
CA THR A 218 -6.47 -19.32 18.98
C THR A 218 -7.68 -18.60 19.59
N HIS A 219 -7.70 -17.26 19.49
CA HIS A 219 -8.76 -16.34 19.84
C HIS A 219 -9.85 -16.17 18.76
N VAL A 220 -10.26 -17.23 18.03
CA VAL A 220 -11.25 -17.18 16.93
C VAL A 220 -12.56 -16.43 17.29
N ARG A 221 -12.85 -16.28 18.59
CA ARG A 221 -14.05 -15.64 19.13
C ARG A 221 -13.85 -14.22 19.67
N THR A 222 -12.61 -13.80 19.93
CA THR A 222 -12.35 -12.48 20.53
C THR A 222 -12.45 -11.39 19.46
N PRO A 223 -13.32 -10.38 19.62
CA PRO A 223 -13.42 -9.26 18.69
C PRO A 223 -12.10 -8.48 18.55
N ALA A 224 -11.90 -7.92 17.35
CA ALA A 224 -10.70 -7.16 16.99
C ALA A 224 -10.32 -6.05 17.99
N TYR A 225 -11.33 -5.34 18.49
CA TYR A 225 -11.15 -4.22 19.42
C TYR A 225 -10.71 -4.69 20.81
N GLU A 226 -11.06 -5.92 21.24
CA GLU A 226 -10.60 -6.47 22.52
C GLU A 226 -9.14 -6.85 22.45
N LEU A 227 -8.71 -7.48 21.34
CA LEU A 227 -7.30 -7.81 21.10
C LEU A 227 -6.41 -6.56 21.12
N LEU A 228 -6.89 -5.46 20.54
CA LEU A 228 -6.13 -4.20 20.51
C LEU A 228 -6.00 -3.59 21.91
N ARG A 229 -7.02 -3.71 22.77
CA ARG A 229 -7.02 -3.15 24.13
C ARG A 229 -5.95 -3.77 25.02
N GLU A 230 -5.66 -5.05 24.82
CA GLU A 230 -4.71 -5.82 25.64
C GLU A 230 -3.27 -5.75 25.11
N TYR A 231 -3.07 -5.22 23.91
CA TYR A 231 -1.76 -5.16 23.28
C TYR A 231 -0.93 -3.97 23.74
N GLU A 232 0.35 -4.22 24.03
CA GLU A 232 1.31 -3.15 24.27
C GLU A 232 1.49 -2.31 22.98
N MET A 233 1.41 -0.98 23.14
CA MET A 233 1.59 -0.04 22.04
C MET A 233 3.04 -0.11 21.54
N SER A 234 3.23 -0.71 20.37
CA SER A 234 4.53 -0.75 19.71
C SER A 234 4.93 0.63 19.15
N ASP A 235 6.22 0.96 19.19
CA ASP A 235 6.74 2.17 18.56
C ASP A 235 6.68 2.06 17.02
N TRP A 236 5.71 2.78 16.46
CA TRP A 236 5.58 3.11 15.04
C TRP A 236 5.61 4.63 14.86
N SER A 237 6.60 5.28 15.47
CA SER A 237 6.79 6.74 15.45
C SER A 237 6.70 7.34 14.04
N GLU A 238 7.24 6.67 13.02
CA GLU A 238 7.16 7.16 11.64
C GLU A 238 5.72 7.23 11.08
N ALA A 239 4.77 6.52 11.68
CA ALA A 239 3.37 6.53 11.29
C ALA A 239 2.56 7.66 11.98
N HIS A 240 3.12 8.35 12.99
CA HIS A 240 2.46 9.45 13.71
C HIS A 240 1.06 9.05 14.22
N LEU A 241 0.98 7.94 14.98
CA LEU A 241 -0.30 7.37 15.41
C LEU A 241 -0.95 8.16 16.55
N LYS A 242 -0.16 8.85 17.38
CA LYS A 242 -0.67 9.63 18.51
C LYS A 242 -1.66 10.69 18.03
N GLU A 243 -1.31 11.42 16.99
CA GLU A 243 -2.12 12.47 16.37
C GLU A 243 -3.37 11.91 15.69
N VAL A 244 -3.26 10.72 15.09
CA VAL A 244 -4.38 10.01 14.45
C VAL A 244 -5.39 9.57 15.50
N VAL A 245 -4.94 8.94 16.59
CA VAL A 245 -5.83 8.49 17.67
C VAL A 245 -6.51 9.69 18.32
N HIS A 246 -5.77 10.77 18.61
CA HIS A 246 -6.36 12.01 19.11
C HIS A 246 -7.43 12.58 18.16
N TYR A 247 -7.15 12.60 16.86
CA TYR A 247 -8.12 13.02 15.85
C TYR A 247 -9.38 12.13 15.84
N LEU A 248 -9.23 10.81 15.88
CA LEU A 248 -10.35 9.86 15.91
C LEU A 248 -11.23 10.00 17.16
N TYR A 249 -10.65 10.37 18.31
CA TYR A 249 -11.41 10.63 19.54
C TYR A 249 -12.14 11.96 19.52
N SER A 250 -11.46 13.01 19.08
CA SER A 250 -11.97 14.39 19.14
C SER A 250 -12.94 14.72 18.00
N ASN A 251 -12.91 13.98 16.90
CA ASN A 251 -13.74 14.26 15.73
C ASN A 251 -15.20 13.81 15.94
N THR A 252 -16.13 14.76 15.90
CA THR A 252 -17.56 14.50 16.08
C THR A 252 -18.26 13.98 14.83
N SER A 253 -17.67 14.18 13.65
CA SER A 253 -18.20 13.73 12.36
C SER A 253 -17.83 12.26 12.06
N LEU A 254 -16.63 11.82 12.44
CA LEU A 254 -16.15 10.44 12.27
C LEU A 254 -16.49 9.62 13.51
N LYS A 255 -17.75 9.21 13.62
CA LYS A 255 -18.20 8.35 14.71
C LYS A 255 -17.63 6.94 14.52
N LEU A 256 -16.56 6.64 15.24
CA LEU A 256 -16.11 5.27 15.44
C LEU A 256 -17.19 4.47 16.20
N PRO A 257 -17.36 3.17 15.89
CA PRO A 257 -18.15 2.29 16.74
C PRO A 257 -17.63 2.34 18.17
N TRP A 258 -18.54 2.26 19.15
CA TRP A 258 -18.24 2.46 20.56
C TRP A 258 -17.12 1.54 21.06
N GLU A 259 -17.15 0.29 20.61
CA GLU A 259 -16.20 -0.77 20.97
C GLU A 259 -14.78 -0.42 20.52
N TRP A 260 -14.63 0.16 19.33
CA TRP A 260 -13.33 0.64 18.85
C TRP A 260 -12.82 1.84 19.65
N LYS A 261 -13.70 2.71 20.13
CA LYS A 261 -13.30 3.82 21.01
C LYS A 261 -12.76 3.34 22.35
N GLN A 262 -13.18 2.17 22.82
CA GLN A 262 -12.66 1.59 24.07
C GLN A 262 -11.31 0.88 23.88
N ALA A 263 -10.94 0.57 22.64
CA ALA A 263 -9.71 -0.15 22.33
C ALA A 263 -8.46 0.74 22.30
N PHE A 264 -8.62 2.05 22.12
CA PHE A 264 -7.49 2.97 22.12
C PHE A 264 -7.15 3.40 23.56
N PRO A 265 -5.86 3.68 23.85
CA PRO A 265 -5.46 4.14 25.18
C PRO A 265 -6.04 5.53 25.48
N LEU A 266 -6.57 5.70 26.70
CA LEU A 266 -7.11 6.98 27.18
C LEU A 266 -6.03 8.04 27.43
N ARG A 267 -4.77 7.62 27.60
CA ARG A 267 -3.60 8.48 27.81
C ARG A 267 -2.50 8.08 26.82
N LEU A 268 -2.07 9.03 25.99
CA LEU A 268 -1.03 8.88 24.95
C LEU A 268 0.18 9.77 25.23
#